data_AF-M0NB10-F1
#
_entry.id   AF-M0NB10-F1
#
_cell.length_a   1.000
_cell.length_b   1.000
_cell.length_c   1.000
_cell.angle_alpha   90.00
_cell.angle_beta   90.00
_cell.angle_gamma   90.00
#
_symmetry.space_group_name_H-M   'P 1'
#
loop_
_entity.id
_entity.type
_entity.pdbx_description
1 polymer ?
#
loop_
_entity_poly.entity_id
_entity_poly.type
_entity_poly.pdbx_seq_one_letter_code
_entity_poly.pdbx_strand_id
1 'polypeptide(L)'
;MSKSSSPRQLVTKVDPFNPNEVALFRDHEAVRFLQVKYGDSHWLLDNPIDDLVGPNQQLILVDWEDGTKLKHRDPDDVVQRCLELEPYIDYVWLGDRWTYEDKMTPRENRKQINTSIELQRFYGEYFEEYSVDFEYNPMLLGWKPWHLRRFDNLLNDFGGTLVGFDATGYRSKSRLRKDLNIALSTLDIQGIYVNGRIGPTHLAYLPNEVRAFSGKNQIIKKVRLGPCEYSRDLLTDEIEKRIRAFESPQAELGEFGSATS
;
A
#
# COMPACT_ATOMS: atom_id res chain seq x y z
N MET A 1 23.49 -15.04 -4.22
CA MET A 1 22.55 -15.33 -3.12
C MET A 1 21.19 -15.60 -3.74
N SER A 2 20.54 -16.71 -3.38
CA SER A 2 19.22 -17.05 -3.95
C SER A 2 18.22 -15.96 -3.60
N LYS A 3 17.63 -15.31 -4.62
CA LYS A 3 16.48 -14.42 -4.44
C LYS A 3 15.32 -15.26 -3.88
N SER A 4 15.23 -15.41 -2.56
CA SER A 4 13.98 -15.85 -1.95
C SER A 4 13.02 -14.68 -2.16
N SER A 5 12.13 -14.80 -3.13
CA SER A 5 11.01 -13.87 -3.25
C SER A 5 10.28 -13.87 -1.92
N SER A 6 10.27 -12.73 -1.22
CA SER A 6 9.39 -12.57 -0.07
C SER A 6 7.97 -12.93 -0.52
N PRO A 7 7.21 -13.73 0.26
CA PRO A 7 5.89 -14.19 -0.13
C PRO A 7 4.99 -13.05 -0.55
N ARG A 8 4.12 -13.34 -1.50
CA ARG A 8 3.09 -12.43 -1.96
C ARG A 8 2.02 -12.28 -0.86
N GLN A 9 1.91 -11.11 -0.21
CA GLN A 9 1.18 -10.96 1.05
C GLN A 9 -0.06 -10.06 0.98
N LEU A 10 -1.06 -10.38 1.82
CA LEU A 10 -2.21 -9.54 2.09
C LEU A 10 -1.87 -8.55 3.20
N VAL A 11 -2.23 -7.28 2.98
CA VAL A 11 -2.24 -6.22 3.98
C VAL A 11 -3.68 -5.78 4.25
N THR A 12 -4.15 -6.01 5.47
CA THR A 12 -5.53 -5.71 5.85
C THR A 12 -5.64 -4.28 6.36
N LYS A 13 -6.42 -3.45 5.67
CA LYS A 13 -6.76 -2.13 6.22
C LYS A 13 -7.70 -2.31 7.40
N VAL A 14 -7.38 -1.68 8.51
CA VAL A 14 -8.24 -1.64 9.69
C VAL A 14 -8.59 -0.19 10.00
N ASP A 15 -9.86 0.04 10.31
CA ASP A 15 -10.30 1.30 10.90
C ASP A 15 -10.26 1.14 12.44
N PRO A 16 -9.32 1.79 13.15
CA PRO A 16 -9.16 1.61 14.59
C PRO A 16 -10.38 2.12 15.38
N PHE A 17 -11.21 3.00 14.80
CA PHE A 17 -12.45 3.49 15.41
C PHE A 17 -13.62 2.52 15.24
N ASN A 18 -13.47 1.45 14.45
CA ASN A 18 -14.52 0.49 14.21
C ASN A 18 -14.28 -0.80 15.01
N PRO A 19 -14.90 -0.97 16.19
CA PRO A 19 -14.63 -2.10 17.09
C PRO A 19 -14.93 -3.45 16.44
N ASN A 20 -15.86 -3.50 15.47
CA ASN A 20 -16.18 -4.74 14.78
C ASN A 20 -15.10 -5.13 13.76
N GLU A 21 -14.42 -4.16 13.14
CA GLU A 21 -13.26 -4.44 12.28
C GLU A 21 -12.04 -4.82 13.13
N VAL A 22 -11.83 -4.14 14.26
CA VAL A 22 -10.76 -4.48 15.22
C VAL A 22 -10.95 -5.92 15.70
N ALA A 23 -12.15 -6.28 16.19
CA ALA A 23 -12.45 -7.64 16.64
C ALA A 23 -12.34 -8.70 15.53
N LEU A 24 -12.54 -8.33 14.27
CA LEU A 24 -12.40 -9.24 13.12
C LEU A 24 -10.93 -9.51 12.78
N PHE A 25 -10.08 -8.48 12.78
CA PHE A 25 -8.72 -8.56 12.23
C PHE A 25 -7.62 -8.72 13.27
N ARG A 26 -7.82 -8.21 14.49
CA ARG A 26 -6.84 -8.31 15.57
C ARG A 26 -6.55 -9.76 15.90
N ASP A 27 -5.27 -10.06 16.05
CA ASP A 27 -4.73 -11.37 16.46
C ASP A 27 -5.33 -12.53 15.65
N HIS A 28 -5.58 -12.28 14.36
CA HIS A 28 -6.11 -13.27 13.45
C HIS A 28 -4.96 -13.97 12.71
N GLU A 29 -4.88 -15.29 12.81
CA GLU A 29 -3.77 -16.09 12.28
C GLU A 29 -3.46 -15.85 10.79
N ALA A 30 -4.50 -15.65 9.97
CA ALA A 30 -4.37 -15.37 8.54
C ALA A 30 -4.06 -13.89 8.21
N VAL A 31 -4.11 -12.98 9.19
CA VAL A 31 -3.85 -11.54 9.01
C VAL A 31 -2.52 -11.18 9.64
N ARG A 32 -1.45 -11.20 8.84
CA ARG A 32 -0.10 -10.86 9.32
C ARG A 32 0.18 -9.36 9.35
N PHE A 33 -0.42 -8.59 8.45
CA PHE A 33 -0.17 -7.15 8.32
C PHE A 33 -1.46 -6.36 8.48
N LEU A 34 -1.40 -5.36 9.35
CA LEU A 34 -2.46 -4.39 9.54
C LEU A 34 -2.00 -3.05 9.00
N GLN A 35 -2.85 -2.41 8.21
CA GLN A 35 -2.61 -1.06 7.73
C GLN A 35 -3.58 -0.09 8.39
N VAL A 36 -3.01 0.96 8.99
CA VAL A 36 -3.72 2.12 9.51
C VAL A 36 -3.38 3.34 8.65
N LYS A 37 -4.37 4.20 8.43
CA LYS A 37 -4.15 5.47 7.75
C LYS A 37 -3.50 6.47 8.69
N TYR A 38 -2.61 7.30 8.18
CA TYR A 38 -1.95 8.36 8.94
C TYR A 38 -2.97 9.26 9.64
N GLY A 39 -4.05 9.67 8.95
CA GLY A 39 -5.11 10.48 9.58
C GLY A 39 -5.78 9.82 10.79
N ASP A 40 -5.79 8.48 10.86
CA ASP A 40 -6.43 7.71 11.93
C ASP A 40 -5.41 7.26 13.01
N SER A 41 -4.11 7.58 12.83
CA SER A 41 -3.02 7.15 13.72
C SER A 41 -3.01 7.83 15.09
N HIS A 42 -3.73 8.95 15.27
CA HIS A 42 -3.90 9.55 16.59
C HIS A 42 -4.57 8.58 17.58
N TRP A 43 -5.43 7.68 17.10
CA TRP A 43 -5.97 6.62 17.93
C TRP A 43 -4.89 5.77 18.59
N LEU A 44 -3.79 5.51 17.87
CA LEU A 44 -2.66 4.70 18.36
C LEU A 44 -1.88 5.41 19.47
N LEU A 45 -1.88 6.74 19.49
CA LEU A 45 -1.28 7.54 20.56
C LEU A 45 -2.17 7.57 21.81
N ASP A 46 -3.49 7.56 21.60
CA ASP A 46 -4.47 7.74 22.67
C ASP A 46 -4.93 6.41 23.31
N ASN A 47 -4.56 5.25 22.75
CA ASN A 47 -5.05 3.93 23.17
C ASN A 47 -3.92 2.89 23.22
N PRO A 48 -4.07 1.80 24.01
CA PRO A 48 -3.13 0.69 23.98
C PRO A 48 -3.07 0.05 22.59
N ILE A 49 -1.87 -0.04 22.01
CA ILE A 49 -1.66 -0.61 20.67
C ILE A 49 -2.10 -2.07 20.60
N ASP A 50 -1.90 -2.80 21.70
CA ASP A 50 -2.34 -4.18 21.84
C ASP A 50 -3.85 -4.32 21.69
N ASP A 51 -4.67 -3.27 21.82
CA ASP A 51 -6.12 -3.33 21.54
C ASP A 51 -6.43 -3.40 20.04
N LEU A 52 -5.46 -3.11 19.17
CA LEU A 52 -5.57 -3.17 17.71
C LEU A 52 -4.71 -4.25 17.07
N VAL A 53 -3.46 -4.38 17.53
CA VAL A 53 -2.43 -5.21 16.90
C VAL A 53 -2.14 -6.40 17.79
N GLY A 54 -2.27 -7.61 17.25
CA GLY A 54 -1.87 -8.84 17.94
C GLY A 54 -0.35 -9.01 17.95
N PRO A 55 0.21 -9.83 18.86
CA PRO A 55 1.66 -9.95 19.07
C PRO A 55 2.45 -10.49 17.87
N ASN A 56 1.78 -11.13 16.91
CA ASN A 56 2.39 -11.66 15.69
C ASN A 56 2.06 -10.85 14.43
N GLN A 57 1.39 -9.71 14.60
CA GLN A 57 0.98 -8.84 13.50
C GLN A 57 1.94 -7.67 13.38
N GLN A 58 2.19 -7.26 12.14
CA GLN A 58 3.01 -6.09 11.83
C GLN A 58 2.12 -4.91 11.44
N LEU A 59 2.47 -3.73 11.90
CA LEU A 59 1.72 -2.51 11.67
C LEU A 59 2.35 -1.69 10.55
N ILE A 60 1.49 -1.26 9.62
CA ILE A 60 1.83 -0.45 8.46
C ILE A 60 1.11 0.89 8.57
N LEU A 61 1.87 1.98 8.52
CA LEU A 61 1.32 3.33 8.47
C LEU A 61 1.38 3.86 7.03
N VAL A 62 0.24 4.32 6.51
CA VAL A 62 0.15 4.89 5.15
C VAL A 62 -0.63 6.18 5.09
N ASP A 63 -0.37 7.03 4.10
CA ASP A 63 -1.19 8.22 3.83
C ASP A 63 -2.08 8.11 2.57
N TRP A 64 -2.44 6.89 2.16
CA TRP A 64 -3.44 6.66 1.11
C TRP A 64 -4.85 7.06 1.54
N GLU A 65 -5.09 8.35 1.49
CA GLU A 65 -6.28 9.02 1.99
C GLU A 65 -6.84 10.00 0.96
N ASP A 66 -8.05 10.49 1.23
CA ASP A 66 -8.66 11.51 0.37
C ASP A 66 -7.80 12.77 0.39
N GLY A 67 -7.55 13.36 -0.78
CA GLY A 67 -6.61 14.49 -0.91
C GLY A 67 -6.93 15.70 -0.01
N THR A 68 -8.19 15.88 0.38
CA THR A 68 -8.58 16.92 1.34
C THR A 68 -7.96 16.72 2.73
N LYS A 69 -7.73 15.47 3.16
CA LYS A 69 -7.05 15.14 4.42
C LYS A 69 -5.53 15.33 4.36
N LEU A 70 -4.96 15.27 3.16
CA LEU A 70 -3.53 15.46 2.90
C LEU A 70 -3.16 16.95 2.79
N LYS A 71 -4.15 17.79 2.45
CA LYS A 71 -3.96 19.21 2.25
C LYS A 71 -3.57 19.88 3.58
N HIS A 72 -2.48 20.65 3.56
CA HIS A 72 -1.98 21.42 4.71
C HIS A 72 -1.44 20.60 5.89
N ARG A 73 -1.11 19.32 5.69
CA ARG A 73 -0.29 18.61 6.68
C ARG A 73 1.06 19.29 6.80
N ASP A 74 1.42 19.57 8.03
CA ASP A 74 2.76 20.02 8.37
C ASP A 74 3.70 18.81 8.31
N PRO A 75 4.76 18.85 7.48
CA PRO A 75 5.74 17.77 7.41
C PRO A 75 6.40 17.48 8.76
N ASP A 76 6.65 18.51 9.58
CA ASP A 76 7.28 18.33 10.90
C ASP A 76 6.37 17.54 11.85
N ASP A 77 5.06 17.83 11.84
CA ASP A 77 4.07 17.08 12.62
C ASP A 77 3.98 15.62 12.18
N VAL A 78 4.19 15.34 10.88
CA VAL A 78 4.22 13.97 10.34
C VAL A 78 5.42 13.20 10.87
N VAL A 79 6.61 13.81 10.85
CA VAL A 79 7.81 13.19 11.40
C VAL A 79 7.62 12.93 12.89
N GLN A 80 7.23 13.94 13.66
CA GLN A 80 7.06 13.82 15.11
C GLN A 80 6.09 12.69 15.48
N ARG A 81 4.95 12.58 14.77
CA ARG A 81 4.00 11.50 15.01
C ARG A 81 4.57 10.12 14.68
N CYS A 82 5.37 9.99 13.62
CA CYS A 82 6.03 8.72 13.30
C CYS A 82 7.06 8.33 14.37
N LEU A 83 7.81 9.29 14.92
CA LEU A 83 8.75 9.05 16.02
C LEU A 83 8.03 8.61 17.29
N GLU A 84 6.90 9.23 17.64
CA GLU A 84 6.10 8.81 18.80
C GLU A 84 5.52 7.40 18.66
N LEU A 85 5.22 6.98 17.43
CA LEU A 85 4.66 5.67 17.11
C LEU A 85 5.71 4.62 16.72
N GLU A 86 6.99 5.01 16.66
CA GLU A 86 8.10 4.16 16.22
C GLU A 86 8.11 2.79 16.90
N PRO A 87 7.90 2.66 18.22
CA PRO A 87 7.94 1.34 18.89
C PRO A 87 6.91 0.33 18.38
N TYR A 88 5.93 0.78 17.59
CA TYR A 88 4.77 0.00 17.19
C TYR A 88 4.64 -0.17 15.68
N ILE A 89 5.33 0.65 14.88
CA ILE A 89 5.22 0.63 13.43
C ILE A 89 6.36 -0.21 12.87
N ASP A 90 6.05 -1.11 11.94
CA ASP A 90 7.07 -1.87 11.22
C ASP A 90 7.42 -1.22 9.88
N TYR A 91 6.43 -0.63 9.20
CA TYR A 91 6.61 -0.05 7.87
C TYR A 91 5.82 1.24 7.66
N VAL A 92 6.39 2.14 6.88
CA VAL A 92 5.81 3.46 6.60
C VAL A 92 5.81 3.74 5.09
N TRP A 93 4.66 4.16 4.55
CA TRP A 93 4.51 4.69 3.19
C TRP A 93 3.84 6.06 3.24
N LEU A 94 4.63 7.12 3.05
CA LEU A 94 4.14 8.50 3.12
C LEU A 94 4.52 9.27 1.86
N GLY A 95 3.57 9.55 0.96
CA GLY A 95 3.78 10.39 -0.23
C GLY A 95 3.09 11.75 -0.18
N ASP A 96 2.15 11.93 0.75
CA ASP A 96 1.40 13.11 1.15
C ASP A 96 0.76 13.93 0.03
N ARG A 97 0.54 13.34 -1.15
CA ARG A 97 -0.04 14.02 -2.31
C ARG A 97 -0.87 13.05 -3.16
N TRP A 98 -1.57 13.61 -4.14
CA TRP A 98 -2.47 12.85 -5.00
C TRP A 98 -2.42 13.35 -6.44
N THR A 99 -2.80 12.47 -7.36
CA THR A 99 -2.91 12.78 -8.80
C THR A 99 -4.24 12.28 -9.34
N TYR A 100 -4.90 13.06 -10.19
CA TYR A 100 -6.16 12.67 -10.84
C TYR A 100 -6.07 12.91 -12.35
N GLU A 101 -6.36 11.89 -13.16
CA GLU A 101 -6.28 12.03 -14.62
C GLU A 101 -7.28 13.04 -15.15
N ASP A 102 -8.54 12.90 -14.74
CA ASP A 102 -9.66 13.66 -15.31
C ASP A 102 -9.95 14.97 -14.54
N LYS A 103 -9.26 15.23 -13.43
CA LYS A 103 -9.55 16.37 -12.54
C LYS A 103 -8.40 17.38 -12.42
N MET A 104 -7.23 17.06 -12.96
CA MET A 104 -6.04 17.91 -12.87
C MET A 104 -5.40 18.08 -14.23
N THR A 105 -5.00 19.30 -14.52
CA THR A 105 -4.16 19.61 -15.69
C THR A 105 -2.80 18.90 -15.56
N PRO A 106 -2.08 18.69 -16.68
CA PRO A 106 -0.72 18.16 -16.64
C PRO A 106 0.23 18.96 -15.74
N ARG A 107 0.05 20.28 -15.65
CA ARG A 107 0.85 21.16 -14.79
C ARG A 107 0.56 20.92 -13.31
N GLU A 108 -0.71 20.76 -12.94
CA GLU A 108 -1.10 20.47 -11.56
C GLU A 108 -0.60 19.09 -11.13
N ASN A 109 -0.79 18.06 -11.95
CA ASN A 109 -0.25 16.72 -11.68
C ASN A 109 1.28 16.77 -11.50
N ARG A 110 2.00 17.49 -12.39
CA ARG A 110 3.45 17.68 -12.24
C ARG A 110 3.82 18.34 -10.92
N LYS A 111 3.08 19.37 -10.49
CA LYS A 111 3.32 20.05 -9.22
C LYS A 111 3.11 19.09 -8.05
N GLN A 112 2.02 18.33 -8.03
CA GLN A 112 1.73 17.35 -6.98
C GLN A 112 2.81 16.27 -6.87
N ILE A 113 3.27 15.73 -8.01
CA ILE A 113 4.34 14.72 -8.06
C ILE A 113 5.65 15.29 -7.50
N ASN A 114 6.08 16.47 -7.97
CA ASN A 114 7.32 17.06 -7.50
C ASN A 114 7.29 17.36 -5.99
N THR A 115 6.19 17.94 -5.49
CA THR A 115 6.04 18.19 -4.06
C THR A 115 6.01 16.89 -3.25
N SER A 116 5.43 15.81 -3.78
CA SER A 116 5.48 14.49 -3.12
C SER A 116 6.90 13.97 -3.00
N ILE A 117 7.70 14.10 -4.06
CA ILE A 117 9.10 13.66 -4.06
C ILE A 117 9.91 14.45 -3.03
N GLU A 118 9.74 15.77 -2.99
CA GLU A 118 10.41 16.64 -2.01
C GLU A 118 10.04 16.28 -0.57
N LEU A 119 8.75 16.01 -0.31
CA LEU A 119 8.29 15.58 1.02
C LEU A 119 8.80 14.20 1.41
N GLN A 120 8.76 13.25 0.47
CA GLN A 120 9.28 11.91 0.72
C GLN A 120 10.76 11.96 1.09
N ARG A 121 11.54 12.73 0.35
CA ARG A 121 12.96 12.96 0.66
C ARG A 121 13.13 13.57 2.05
N PHE A 122 12.38 14.62 2.36
CA PHE A 122 12.39 15.26 3.67
C PHE A 122 12.11 14.25 4.80
N TYR A 123 11.08 13.40 4.67
CA TYR A 123 10.79 12.37 5.67
C TYR A 123 11.92 11.36 5.80
N GLY A 124 12.44 10.86 4.68
CA GLY A 124 13.52 9.88 4.71
C GLY A 124 14.81 10.43 5.34
N GLU A 125 15.18 11.68 5.05
CA GLU A 125 16.33 12.36 5.67
C GLU A 125 16.19 12.44 7.20
N TYR A 126 15.00 12.82 7.69
CA TYR A 126 14.73 12.89 9.13
C TYR A 126 14.69 11.51 9.78
N PHE A 127 14.08 10.52 9.13
CA PHE A 127 14.04 9.16 9.65
C PHE A 127 15.43 8.52 9.72
N GLU A 128 16.32 8.82 8.77
CA GLU A 128 17.73 8.44 8.84
C GLU A 128 18.46 9.18 9.97
N GLU A 129 18.25 10.50 10.12
CA GLU A 129 18.84 11.30 11.20
C GLU A 129 18.49 10.76 12.59
N TYR A 130 17.23 10.39 12.80
CA TYR A 130 16.75 9.82 14.07
C TYR A 130 17.04 8.32 14.21
N SER A 131 17.58 7.66 13.17
CA SER A 131 17.88 6.22 13.16
C SER A 131 16.68 5.37 13.54
N VAL A 132 15.54 5.63 12.90
CA VAL A 132 14.28 4.94 13.22
C VAL A 132 14.34 3.44 12.94
N ASP A 133 13.64 2.65 13.75
CA ASP A 133 13.62 1.18 13.65
C ASP A 133 12.64 0.63 12.59
N PHE A 134 11.77 1.46 12.00
CA PHE A 134 10.81 1.05 10.98
C PHE A 134 11.33 1.18 9.55
N GLU A 135 10.78 0.41 8.62
CA GLU A 135 11.15 0.48 7.20
C GLU A 135 10.32 1.56 6.46
N TYR A 136 10.98 2.65 6.07
CA TYR A 136 10.38 3.69 5.24
C TYR A 136 10.48 3.36 3.74
N ASN A 137 9.35 3.27 3.06
CA ASN A 137 9.27 2.91 1.65
C ASN A 137 8.65 4.02 0.79
N PRO A 138 9.22 4.31 -0.39
CA PRO A 138 8.71 5.34 -1.27
C PRO A 138 7.36 5.00 -1.89
N MET A 139 6.58 6.03 -2.20
CA MET A 139 5.29 5.96 -2.87
C MET A 139 5.35 6.61 -4.25
N LEU A 140 4.89 5.88 -5.27
CA LEU A 140 4.78 6.40 -6.62
C LEU A 140 3.46 7.13 -6.83
N LEU A 141 3.54 8.32 -7.43
CA LEU A 141 2.38 9.08 -7.91
C LEU A 141 2.39 9.22 -9.42
N GLY A 142 1.21 9.05 -10.01
CA GLY A 142 1.01 9.08 -11.45
C GLY A 142 1.20 7.72 -12.14
N TRP A 143 0.88 7.68 -13.43
CA TRP A 143 0.82 6.45 -14.23
C TRP A 143 1.53 6.56 -15.59
N LYS A 144 2.08 7.73 -15.92
CA LYS A 144 2.76 7.98 -17.20
C LYS A 144 4.27 7.81 -17.03
N PRO A 145 5.02 7.34 -18.04
CA PRO A 145 6.46 7.18 -17.94
C PRO A 145 7.19 8.46 -17.48
N TRP A 146 6.74 9.62 -17.94
CA TRP A 146 7.36 10.90 -17.53
C TRP A 146 6.97 11.36 -16.11
N HIS A 147 5.87 10.86 -15.54
CA HIS A 147 5.58 11.04 -14.11
C HIS A 147 6.58 10.21 -13.30
N LEU A 148 6.72 8.95 -13.70
CA LEU A 148 7.49 7.94 -12.98
C LEU A 148 8.98 8.24 -12.98
N ARG A 149 9.59 8.61 -14.12
CA ARG A 149 11.02 9.00 -14.20
C ARG A 149 11.45 10.14 -13.26
N ARG A 150 10.50 10.83 -12.62
CA ARG A 150 10.82 11.84 -11.61
C ARG A 150 11.26 11.23 -10.29
N PHE A 151 10.85 9.99 -10.04
CA PHE A 151 11.17 9.24 -8.83
C PHE A 151 12.54 8.57 -8.88
N ASP A 152 13.22 8.52 -10.05
CA ASP A 152 14.52 7.84 -10.21
C ASP A 152 15.53 8.24 -9.12
N ASN A 153 15.69 9.54 -8.89
CA ASN A 153 16.62 10.02 -7.86
C ASN A 153 16.18 9.62 -6.45
N LEU A 154 14.88 9.75 -6.13
CA LEU A 154 14.35 9.37 -4.81
C LEU A 154 14.56 7.88 -4.52
N LEU A 155 14.32 7.02 -5.52
CA LEU A 155 14.52 5.57 -5.39
C LEU A 155 16.00 5.23 -5.20
N ASN A 156 16.89 5.91 -5.92
CA ASN A 156 18.33 5.75 -5.74
C ASN A 156 18.79 6.21 -4.36
N ASP A 157 18.25 7.32 -3.85
CA ASP A 157 18.59 7.87 -2.53
C ASP A 157 18.24 6.88 -1.41
N PHE A 158 17.05 6.27 -1.47
CA PHE A 158 16.60 5.36 -0.42
C PHE A 158 17.11 3.93 -0.55
N GLY A 159 17.71 3.55 -1.68
CA GLY A 159 18.10 2.15 -1.97
C GLY A 159 16.92 1.16 -1.98
N GLY A 160 15.71 1.66 -1.74
CA GLY A 160 14.46 0.93 -1.63
C GLY A 160 13.91 0.63 -3.01
N THR A 161 13.75 -0.65 -3.29
CA THR A 161 13.21 -1.14 -4.56
C THR A 161 11.77 -1.65 -4.42
N LEU A 162 11.21 -1.60 -3.21
CA LEU A 162 9.79 -1.82 -2.94
C LEU A 162 9.07 -0.47 -2.88
N VAL A 163 8.05 -0.30 -3.73
CA VAL A 163 7.31 0.96 -3.83
C VAL A 163 5.83 0.79 -3.53
N GLY A 164 5.22 1.78 -2.90
CA GLY A 164 3.78 1.89 -2.74
C GLY A 164 3.09 2.41 -3.99
N PHE A 165 1.95 1.82 -4.37
CA PHE A 165 1.13 2.26 -5.50
C PHE A 165 -0.37 2.31 -5.12
N ASP A 166 -0.95 3.51 -5.12
CA ASP A 166 -2.39 3.67 -4.84
C ASP A 166 -3.25 3.36 -6.07
N ALA A 167 -3.88 2.20 -6.02
CA ALA A 167 -4.82 1.70 -7.00
C ALA A 167 -6.30 1.90 -6.60
N THR A 168 -6.60 2.68 -5.56
CA THR A 168 -7.98 2.85 -5.05
C THR A 168 -8.96 3.38 -6.12
N GLY A 169 -8.46 4.21 -7.05
CA GLY A 169 -9.25 4.77 -8.16
C GLY A 169 -9.49 3.83 -9.35
N TYR A 170 -8.79 2.69 -9.42
CA TYR A 170 -8.84 1.81 -10.59
C TYR A 170 -10.09 0.94 -10.58
N ARG A 171 -10.94 1.11 -11.60
CA ARG A 171 -12.11 0.24 -11.86
C ARG A 171 -11.85 -0.85 -12.90
N SER A 172 -10.75 -0.74 -13.66
CA SER A 172 -10.38 -1.68 -14.72
C SER A 172 -9.09 -2.41 -14.37
N LYS A 173 -9.18 -3.74 -14.25
CA LYS A 173 -8.02 -4.63 -14.04
C LYS A 173 -6.95 -4.48 -15.12
N SER A 174 -7.36 -4.35 -16.39
CA SER A 174 -6.44 -4.19 -17.52
C SER A 174 -5.72 -2.86 -17.48
N ARG A 175 -6.41 -1.78 -17.09
CA ARG A 175 -5.79 -0.47 -16.92
C ARG A 175 -4.80 -0.48 -15.76
N LEU A 176 -5.14 -1.10 -14.64
CA LEU A 176 -4.22 -1.26 -13.50
C LEU A 176 -2.97 -2.05 -13.90
N ARG A 177 -3.14 -3.23 -14.54
CA ARG A 177 -2.00 -4.03 -15.04
C ARG A 177 -1.10 -3.22 -15.97
N LYS A 178 -1.69 -2.48 -16.92
CA LYS A 178 -0.93 -1.63 -17.85
C LYS A 178 -0.10 -0.59 -17.11
N ASP A 179 -0.70 0.16 -16.18
CA ASP A 179 -0.01 1.24 -15.47
C ASP A 179 1.06 0.69 -14.50
N LEU A 180 0.84 -0.48 -13.89
CA LEU A 180 1.86 -1.19 -13.12
C LEU A 180 3.03 -1.66 -13.99
N ASN A 181 2.76 -2.24 -15.16
CA ASN A 181 3.81 -2.63 -16.10
C ASN A 181 4.60 -1.42 -16.61
N ILE A 182 3.95 -0.27 -16.79
CA ILE A 182 4.64 0.99 -17.11
C ILE A 182 5.58 1.39 -15.96
N ALA A 183 5.16 1.27 -14.70
CA ALA A 183 6.03 1.53 -13.56
C ALA A 183 7.25 0.60 -13.56
N LEU A 184 7.02 -0.71 -13.70
CA LEU A 184 8.07 -1.73 -13.74
C LEU A 184 9.04 -1.55 -14.93
N SER A 185 8.56 -1.12 -16.09
CA SER A 185 9.43 -0.91 -17.26
C SER A 185 10.14 0.43 -17.27
N THR A 186 9.68 1.39 -16.45
CA THR A 186 10.23 2.75 -16.42
C THR A 186 11.25 2.93 -15.30
N LEU A 187 11.04 2.23 -14.17
CA LEU A 187 11.81 2.37 -12.94
C LEU A 187 12.52 1.05 -12.63
N ASP A 188 13.71 1.13 -12.04
CA ASP A 188 14.41 -0.06 -11.51
C ASP A 188 13.88 -0.41 -10.12
N ILE A 189 12.69 -1.03 -10.08
CA ILE A 189 12.00 -1.46 -8.86
C ILE A 189 11.89 -2.99 -8.81
N GLN A 190 12.02 -3.58 -7.62
CA GLN A 190 12.01 -5.03 -7.38
C GLN A 190 10.69 -5.53 -6.79
N GLY A 191 9.85 -4.61 -6.31
CA GLY A 191 8.57 -4.90 -5.70
C GLY A 191 7.59 -3.75 -5.78
N ILE A 192 6.30 -4.07 -5.86
CA ILE A 192 5.23 -3.10 -5.68
C ILE A 192 4.29 -3.57 -4.57
N TYR A 193 3.94 -2.69 -3.66
CA TYR A 193 2.81 -2.82 -2.77
C TYR A 193 1.60 -2.06 -3.35
N VAL A 194 0.55 -2.78 -3.77
CA VAL A 194 -0.64 -2.18 -4.39
C VAL A 194 -1.78 -2.01 -3.39
N ASN A 195 -2.20 -0.76 -3.18
CA ASN A 195 -3.30 -0.41 -2.31
C ASN A 195 -4.60 -0.19 -3.09
N GLY A 196 -5.66 -0.97 -2.89
CA GLY A 196 -6.88 -0.67 -3.65
C GLY A 196 -8.08 -1.59 -3.44
N ARG A 197 -8.97 -1.62 -4.43
CA ARG A 197 -10.14 -2.53 -4.43
C ARG A 197 -9.80 -3.79 -5.20
N ILE A 198 -8.97 -4.65 -4.63
CA ILE A 198 -8.46 -5.81 -5.36
C ILE A 198 -9.22 -7.08 -4.96
N GLY A 199 -10.21 -7.46 -5.77
CA GLY A 199 -10.83 -8.78 -5.69
C GLY A 199 -9.96 -9.85 -6.36
N PRO A 200 -10.27 -11.16 -6.19
CA PRO A 200 -9.50 -12.25 -6.79
C PRO A 200 -9.24 -12.10 -8.30
N THR A 201 -10.23 -11.63 -9.06
CA THR A 201 -10.08 -11.38 -10.51
C THR A 201 -9.11 -10.25 -10.84
N HIS A 202 -8.95 -9.25 -9.97
CA HIS A 202 -7.95 -8.20 -10.18
C HIS A 202 -6.56 -8.72 -9.78
N LEU A 203 -6.46 -9.48 -8.69
CA LEU A 203 -5.21 -10.09 -8.21
C LEU A 203 -4.56 -10.96 -9.28
N ALA A 204 -5.38 -11.77 -9.96
CA ALA A 204 -4.91 -12.64 -11.03
C ALA A 204 -4.33 -11.89 -12.24
N TYR A 205 -4.54 -10.57 -12.37
CA TYR A 205 -3.97 -9.77 -13.46
C TYR A 205 -2.74 -8.96 -13.03
N LEU A 206 -2.36 -9.00 -11.75
CA LEU A 206 -1.22 -8.24 -11.27
C LEU A 206 0.10 -8.88 -11.74
N PRO A 207 1.09 -8.07 -12.16
CA PRO A 207 2.41 -8.60 -12.53
C PRO A 207 3.09 -9.26 -11.32
N ASN A 208 4.02 -10.19 -11.57
CA ASN A 208 4.67 -11.01 -10.52
C ASN A 208 5.47 -10.19 -9.51
N GLU A 209 5.92 -9.01 -9.93
CA GLU A 209 6.67 -8.04 -9.16
C GLU A 209 5.79 -7.35 -8.10
N VAL A 210 4.46 -7.45 -8.18
CA VAL A 210 3.61 -7.01 -7.06
C VAL A 210 3.78 -7.99 -5.89
N ARG A 211 4.34 -7.51 -4.77
CA ARG A 211 4.67 -8.31 -3.59
C ARG A 211 3.61 -8.27 -2.50
N ALA A 212 2.84 -7.19 -2.43
CA ALA A 212 1.78 -7.05 -1.45
C ALA A 212 0.55 -6.39 -2.07
N PHE A 213 -0.60 -6.65 -1.47
CA PHE A 213 -1.83 -5.97 -1.84
C PHE A 213 -2.73 -5.70 -0.65
N SER A 214 -3.58 -4.67 -0.79
CA SER A 214 -4.63 -4.38 0.18
C SER A 214 -6.00 -4.29 -0.47
N GLY A 215 -7.04 -4.77 0.24
CA GLY A 215 -8.39 -4.95 -0.33
C GLY A 215 -9.54 -5.17 0.67
N LYS A 216 -9.72 -4.27 1.65
CA LYS A 216 -10.71 -4.39 2.75
C LYS A 216 -12.17 -4.62 2.31
N ASN A 217 -12.73 -3.75 1.46
CA ASN A 217 -14.18 -3.69 1.24
C ASN A 217 -14.79 -4.99 0.68
N GLN A 218 -14.06 -5.74 -0.15
CA GLN A 218 -14.55 -7.00 -0.69
C GLN A 218 -14.46 -8.14 0.33
N ILE A 219 -13.46 -8.11 1.22
CA ILE A 219 -13.32 -9.08 2.32
C ILE A 219 -14.48 -8.90 3.30
N ILE A 220 -14.68 -7.68 3.81
CA ILE A 220 -15.75 -7.35 4.76
C ILE A 220 -17.14 -7.80 4.25
N LYS A 221 -17.42 -7.60 2.96
CA LYS A 221 -18.70 -8.02 2.36
C LYS A 221 -18.91 -9.54 2.34
N LYS A 222 -17.83 -10.32 2.27
CA LYS A 222 -17.89 -11.78 2.14
C LYS A 222 -17.94 -12.49 3.49
N VAL A 223 -17.39 -11.85 4.52
CA VAL A 223 -17.35 -12.41 5.88
C VAL A 223 -18.48 -11.90 6.77
N ARG A 224 -19.34 -11.00 6.27
CA ARG A 224 -20.47 -10.44 7.02
C ARG A 224 -21.60 -11.46 7.16
N LEU A 225 -22.01 -11.71 8.40
CA LEU A 225 -23.16 -12.55 8.74
C LEU A 225 -24.43 -11.71 8.97
N GLY A 226 -24.28 -10.49 9.49
CA GLY A 226 -25.38 -9.59 9.82
C GLY A 226 -24.93 -8.14 9.99
N PRO A 227 -25.82 -7.24 10.45
CA PRO A 227 -25.43 -5.89 10.84
C PRO A 227 -24.36 -5.96 11.94
N CYS A 228 -23.17 -5.44 11.65
CA CYS A 228 -22.02 -5.42 12.57
C CYS A 228 -21.49 -6.80 13.01
N GLU A 229 -21.95 -7.89 12.41
CA GLU A 229 -21.51 -9.25 12.73
C GLU A 229 -20.68 -9.84 11.59
N TYR A 230 -19.48 -10.34 11.92
CA TYR A 230 -18.51 -10.88 10.98
C TYR A 230 -18.01 -12.25 11.45
N SER A 231 -17.78 -13.16 10.52
CA SER A 231 -17.18 -14.47 10.77
C SER A 231 -15.67 -14.42 10.57
N ARG A 232 -14.92 -14.80 11.62
CA ARG A 232 -13.46 -14.99 11.55
C ARG A 232 -13.11 -16.26 10.74
N ASP A 233 -13.90 -17.32 10.84
CA ASP A 233 -13.68 -18.54 10.04
C ASP A 233 -13.79 -18.25 8.52
N LEU A 234 -14.81 -17.50 8.10
CA LEU A 234 -14.94 -17.08 6.70
C LEU A 234 -13.82 -16.12 6.26
N LEU A 235 -13.18 -15.43 7.20
CA LEU A 235 -12.05 -14.55 6.88
C LEU A 235 -10.84 -15.36 6.43
N THR A 236 -10.50 -16.46 7.12
CA THR A 236 -9.42 -17.37 6.69
C THR A 236 -9.63 -17.84 5.25
N ASP A 237 -10.81 -18.40 4.95
CA ASP A 237 -11.16 -18.91 3.61
C ASP A 237 -11.03 -17.82 2.52
N GLU A 238 -11.51 -16.61 2.81
CA GLU A 238 -11.49 -15.50 1.86
C GLU A 238 -10.08 -14.92 1.66
N ILE A 239 -9.20 -15.00 2.66
CA ILE A 239 -7.78 -14.63 2.54
C ILE A 239 -7.07 -15.65 1.67
N GLU A 240 -7.18 -16.95 1.96
CA GLU A 240 -6.54 -18.02 1.19
C GLU A 240 -6.93 -18.00 -0.29
N LYS A 241 -8.20 -17.74 -0.57
CA LYS A 241 -8.70 -17.58 -1.94
C LYS A 241 -8.01 -16.43 -2.68
N ARG A 242 -7.71 -15.33 -2.00
CA ARG A 242 -7.02 -14.17 -2.59
C ARG A 242 -5.55 -14.45 -2.77
N ILE A 243 -4.88 -15.05 -1.78
CA ILE A 243 -3.48 -15.47 -1.90
C ILE A 243 -3.32 -16.43 -3.08
N ARG A 244 -4.17 -17.45 -3.22
CA ARG A 244 -4.15 -18.34 -4.40
C ARG A 244 -4.31 -17.60 -5.73
N ALA A 245 -5.27 -16.66 -5.80
CA ALA A 245 -5.46 -15.86 -7.02
C ALA A 245 -4.26 -14.93 -7.30
N PHE A 246 -3.57 -14.48 -6.27
CA PHE A 246 -2.39 -13.63 -6.36
C PHE A 246 -1.15 -14.45 -6.73
N GLU A 247 -1.02 -15.69 -6.27
CA GLU A 247 0.08 -16.60 -6.63
C GLU A 247 -0.08 -17.25 -8.01
N SER A 248 -1.30 -17.27 -8.56
CA SER A 248 -1.61 -17.81 -9.89
C SER A 248 -2.03 -16.71 -10.87
N PRO A 249 -1.13 -15.79 -11.27
CA PRO A 249 -1.46 -14.76 -12.24
C PRO A 249 -1.79 -15.37 -13.60
N GLN A 250 -2.85 -14.84 -14.23
CA GLN A 250 -3.24 -15.19 -15.59
C GLN A 250 -2.21 -14.65 -16.59
N ALA A 251 -1.56 -15.58 -17.28
CA ALA A 251 -0.86 -15.28 -18.54
C ALA A 251 -1.88 -14.74 -19.56
N GLU A 252 -1.53 -13.66 -20.27
CA GLU A 252 -2.34 -13.24 -21.41
C GLU A 252 -2.01 -14.12 -22.62
N LEU A 253 -3.00 -14.45 -23.45
CA LEU A 253 -2.81 -15.23 -24.69
C LEU A 253 -1.74 -14.61 -25.63
N GLY A 254 -1.47 -13.30 -25.51
CA GLY A 254 -0.40 -12.61 -26.25
C GLY A 254 1.02 -13.00 -25.84
N GLU A 255 1.24 -13.56 -24.64
CA GLU A 255 2.54 -14.06 -24.18
C GLU A 255 2.95 -15.38 -24.86
N PHE A 256 1.99 -16.08 -25.48
CA PHE A 256 2.27 -17.24 -26.35
C PHE A 256 2.62 -16.81 -27.79
N GLY A 257 2.36 -15.56 -28.18
CA GLY A 257 2.55 -15.06 -29.55
C GLY A 257 3.96 -14.55 -29.86
N SER A 258 4.79 -14.27 -28.84
CA SER A 258 6.17 -13.80 -29.00
C SER A 258 7.22 -14.92 -28.97
N ALA A 259 6.81 -16.17 -28.70
CA ALA A 259 7.71 -17.33 -28.66
C ALA A 259 7.95 -17.98 -30.04
N THR A 260 7.41 -17.40 -31.12
CA THR A 260 7.52 -17.97 -32.49
C THR A 260 7.83 -16.92 -33.58
N SER A 261 8.44 -15.79 -33.22
CA SER A 261 8.94 -14.79 -34.19
C SER A 261 10.45 -14.68 -34.17
#